data_AF-A0A8S2DBZ7-F1
#
_entry.id   AF-A0A8S2DBZ7-F1
#
_cell.length_a   1.000
_cell.length_b   1.000
_cell.length_c   1.000
_cell.angle_alpha   90.00
_cell.angle_beta   90.00
_cell.angle_gamma   90.00
#
_symmetry.space_group_name_H-M   'P 1'
#
loop_
_entity.id
_entity.type
_entity.pdbx_description
1 polymer ?
#
loop_
_entity_poly.entity_id
_entity_poly.type
_entity_poly.pdbx_seq_one_letter_code
_entity_poly.pdbx_strand_id
1 'polypeptide(L)'
;MHGMEISTLESSLPYELFDFIFLYLKSIDIIYSFFNLNHRFNNLIYPFLCAIDLSNVDDCTLNKYCRIILPKIHHYIKAIKIDDKNLDSVFPLWLYSKIYPNLESVFITKVEKYGKYLSYLKLFKQLLNLKIYFDIAEINETVSNELCLNLFQSDCRLQTLFLIMFTYPSILISFNYVFL
;
A
#
# COMPACT_ATOMS: atom_id res chain seq x y z
N MET A 1 -0.84 28.63 -37.76
CA MET A 1 -0.54 27.90 -36.51
C MET A 1 -1.85 27.34 -36.00
N HIS A 2 -2.20 26.11 -36.41
CA HIS A 2 -3.38 25.42 -35.89
C HIS A 2 -3.06 24.91 -34.49
N GLY A 3 -3.71 25.50 -33.48
CA GLY A 3 -3.88 24.86 -32.20
C GLY A 3 -4.71 23.61 -32.43
N MET A 4 -4.04 22.47 -32.56
CA MET A 4 -4.69 21.18 -32.49
C MET A 4 -5.27 21.10 -31.07
N GLU A 5 -6.59 21.17 -30.96
CA GLU A 5 -7.28 21.07 -29.68
C GLU A 5 -6.94 19.71 -29.07
N ILE A 6 -6.13 19.72 -28.01
CA ILE A 6 -5.68 18.54 -27.25
C ILE A 6 -6.88 17.66 -26.82
N SER A 7 -8.08 18.23 -26.75
CA SER A 7 -9.35 17.55 -26.48
C SER A 7 -9.73 16.44 -27.49
N THR A 8 -9.24 16.52 -28.74
CA THR A 8 -9.57 15.53 -29.79
C THR A 8 -8.73 14.26 -29.70
N LEU A 9 -7.47 14.36 -29.25
CA LEU A 9 -6.59 13.19 -29.15
C LEU A 9 -7.02 12.28 -28.00
N GLU A 10 -7.34 12.84 -26.83
CA GLU A 10 -7.77 12.09 -25.64
C GLU A 10 -9.10 11.36 -25.83
N SER A 11 -9.99 11.87 -26.68
CA SER A 11 -11.29 11.24 -26.99
C SER A 11 -11.20 10.21 -28.11
N SER A 12 -10.16 10.26 -28.94
CA SER A 12 -9.96 9.37 -30.09
C SER A 12 -9.22 8.07 -29.78
N LEU A 13 -8.40 8.04 -28.73
CA LEU A 13 -7.64 6.83 -28.39
C LEU A 13 -8.58 5.73 -27.85
N PRO A 14 -8.37 4.44 -28.19
CA PRO A 14 -9.15 3.32 -27.68
C PRO A 14 -8.81 3.00 -26.21
N TYR A 15 -9.74 2.38 -25.46
CA TYR A 15 -9.55 2.04 -24.04
C TYR A 15 -8.42 1.01 -23.85
N GLU A 16 -8.33 0.07 -24.78
CA GLU A 16 -7.39 -1.05 -24.79
C GLU A 16 -5.94 -0.59 -24.82
N LEU A 17 -5.66 0.57 -25.41
CA LEU A 17 -4.32 1.14 -25.45
C LEU A 17 -3.91 1.67 -24.07
N PHE A 18 -4.84 2.23 -23.30
CA PHE A 18 -4.57 2.63 -21.92
C PHE A 18 -4.38 1.43 -21.01
N ASP A 19 -5.18 0.38 -21.17
CA ASP A 19 -4.99 -0.87 -20.43
C ASP A 19 -3.57 -1.42 -20.67
N PHE A 20 -3.12 -1.42 -21.93
CA PHE A 20 -1.76 -1.84 -22.26
C PHE A 20 -0.70 -0.95 -21.61
N ILE A 21 -0.84 0.38 -21.67
CA ILE A 21 0.13 1.31 -21.04
C ILE A 21 0.17 1.13 -19.53
N PHE A 22 -0.99 1.02 -18.88
CA PHE A 22 -1.11 0.95 -17.43
C PHE A 22 -0.50 -0.32 -16.84
N LEU A 23 -0.41 -1.41 -17.61
CA LEU A 23 0.32 -2.62 -17.20
C LEU A 23 1.81 -2.38 -16.91
N TYR A 24 2.41 -1.34 -17.48
CA TYR A 24 3.84 -1.01 -17.31
C TYR A 24 4.09 0.11 -16.30
N LEU A 25 3.05 0.71 -15.74
CA LEU A 25 3.16 1.81 -14.80
C LEU A 25 2.84 1.35 -13.38
N LYS A 26 3.42 2.02 -12.38
CA LYS A 26 3.02 1.79 -11.00
C LYS A 26 1.63 2.39 -10.77
N SER A 27 0.84 1.77 -9.89
CA SER A 27 -0.50 2.27 -9.55
C SER A 27 -0.46 3.72 -9.09
N ILE A 28 0.58 4.10 -8.35
CA ILE A 28 0.76 5.46 -7.87
C ILE A 28 0.92 6.48 -9.02
N ASP A 29 1.69 6.14 -10.06
CA ASP A 29 1.93 7.02 -11.21
C ASP A 29 0.64 7.19 -12.03
N ILE A 30 -0.08 6.09 -12.26
CA ILE A 30 -1.38 6.10 -12.93
C ILE A 30 -2.36 7.02 -12.18
N ILE A 31 -2.48 6.83 -10.87
CA ILE A 31 -3.41 7.61 -10.08
C ILE A 31 -3.06 9.10 -10.14
N TYR A 32 -1.79 9.46 -10.02
CA TYR A 32 -1.43 10.89 -10.03
C TYR A 32 -1.57 11.57 -11.37
N SER A 33 -1.25 10.85 -12.44
CA SER A 33 -1.38 11.38 -13.78
C SER A 33 -2.85 11.52 -14.19
N PHE A 34 -3.72 10.58 -13.80
CA PHE A 34 -5.05 10.46 -14.40
C PHE A 34 -6.23 10.72 -13.46
N PHE A 35 -6.02 10.70 -12.13
CA PHE A 35 -7.09 10.94 -11.17
C PHE A 35 -7.65 12.36 -11.29
N ASN A 36 -8.97 12.43 -11.46
CA ASN A 36 -9.72 13.67 -11.58
C ASN A 36 -9.38 14.51 -12.82
N LEU A 37 -8.78 13.91 -13.86
CA LEU A 37 -8.61 14.57 -15.16
C LEU A 37 -9.96 14.76 -15.88
N ASN A 38 -10.67 13.65 -16.10
CA ASN A 38 -12.03 13.63 -16.67
C ASN A 38 -12.73 12.30 -16.32
N HIS A 39 -14.04 12.23 -16.59
CA HIS A 39 -14.85 11.04 -16.27
C HIS A 39 -14.33 9.76 -16.94
N ARG A 40 -13.83 9.87 -18.19
CA ARG A 40 -13.28 8.73 -18.94
C ARG A 40 -12.07 8.14 -18.21
N PHE A 41 -11.10 8.97 -17.82
CA PHE A 41 -9.89 8.50 -17.12
C PHE A 41 -10.18 8.01 -15.71
N ASN A 42 -11.12 8.63 -15.00
CA ASN A 42 -11.55 8.14 -13.68
C ASN A 42 -12.08 6.70 -13.74
N ASN A 43 -12.80 6.34 -14.82
CA ASN A 43 -13.29 4.98 -15.01
C ASN A 43 -12.14 4.01 -15.38
N LEU A 44 -11.21 4.46 -16.21
CA LEU A 44 -10.04 3.67 -16.62
C LEU A 44 -9.13 3.29 -15.45
N ILE A 45 -8.91 4.20 -14.49
CA ILE A 45 -7.96 3.95 -13.40
C ILE A 45 -8.56 3.14 -12.25
N TYR A 46 -9.87 2.93 -12.23
CA TYR A 46 -10.58 2.28 -11.12
C TYR A 46 -10.00 0.90 -10.72
N PRO A 47 -9.62 0.01 -11.66
CA PRO A 47 -8.99 -1.27 -11.33
C PRO A 47 -7.66 -1.11 -10.56
N PHE A 48 -6.96 0.01 -10.76
CA PHE A 48 -5.66 0.29 -10.17
C PHE A 48 -5.75 0.98 -8.79
N LEU A 49 -6.95 1.40 -8.37
CA LEU A 49 -7.19 1.99 -7.05
C LEU A 49 -7.20 0.94 -5.92
N CYS A 50 -7.35 -0.33 -6.27
CA CYS A 50 -7.50 -1.43 -5.31
C CYS A 50 -6.20 -1.73 -4.55
N ALA A 51 -5.05 -1.59 -5.21
CA ALA A 51 -3.74 -1.89 -4.66
C ALA A 51 -2.75 -0.74 -4.89
N ILE A 52 -2.35 -0.08 -3.81
CA ILE A 52 -1.47 1.09 -3.86
C ILE A 52 -0.07 0.71 -3.40
N ASP A 53 0.93 0.91 -4.26
CA ASP A 53 2.34 0.77 -3.88
C ASP A 53 2.97 2.15 -3.61
N LEU A 54 3.25 2.43 -2.34
CA LEU A 54 3.92 3.63 -1.83
C LEU A 54 5.41 3.36 -1.52
N SER A 55 5.97 2.22 -1.91
CA SER A 55 7.39 1.92 -1.72
C SER A 55 8.27 2.76 -2.65
N ASN A 56 9.44 3.17 -2.15
CA ASN A 56 10.40 4.01 -2.89
C ASN A 56 9.84 5.37 -3.35
N VAL A 57 8.78 5.87 -2.73
CA VAL A 57 8.25 7.23 -2.98
C VAL A 57 8.99 8.21 -2.07
N ASP A 58 9.37 9.37 -2.60
CA ASP A 58 9.98 10.45 -1.83
C ASP A 58 8.96 11.16 -0.92
N ASP A 59 9.44 11.80 0.14
CA ASP A 59 8.57 12.40 1.17
C ASP A 59 7.66 13.51 0.63
N CYS A 60 8.11 14.28 -0.36
CA CYS A 60 7.32 15.36 -0.94
C CYS A 60 6.11 14.81 -1.68
N THR A 61 6.38 13.83 -2.55
CA THR A 61 5.36 13.11 -3.31
C THR A 61 4.40 12.39 -2.36
N LEU A 62 4.94 11.64 -1.40
CA LEU A 62 4.16 10.87 -0.44
C LEU A 62 3.18 11.74 0.36
N ASN A 63 3.64 12.90 0.87
CA ASN A 63 2.79 13.85 1.58
C ASN A 63 1.62 14.34 0.72
N LYS A 64 1.86 14.60 -0.57
CA LYS A 64 0.82 15.02 -1.51
C LYS A 64 -0.23 13.92 -1.68
N TYR A 65 0.17 12.66 -1.85
CA TYR A 65 -0.77 11.54 -1.96
C TYR A 65 -1.59 11.37 -0.69
N CYS A 66 -0.93 11.27 0.46
CA CYS A 66 -1.60 10.97 1.72
C CYS A 66 -2.57 12.07 2.15
N ARG A 67 -2.32 13.33 1.79
CA ARG A 67 -3.20 14.46 2.15
C ARG A 67 -4.28 14.78 1.13
N ILE A 68 -4.03 14.55 -0.16
CA ILE A 68 -4.91 15.04 -1.23
C ILE A 68 -5.63 13.90 -1.95
N ILE A 69 -4.91 12.84 -2.30
CA ILE A 69 -5.40 11.79 -3.20
C ILE A 69 -6.03 10.64 -2.40
N LEU A 70 -5.28 10.03 -1.49
CA LEU A 70 -5.75 8.86 -0.74
C LEU A 70 -7.07 9.12 0.01
N PRO A 71 -7.30 10.28 0.65
CA PRO A 71 -8.57 10.59 1.29
C PRO A 71 -9.77 10.72 0.33
N LYS A 72 -9.57 10.68 -0.99
CA LYS A 72 -10.66 10.71 -1.99
C LYS A 72 -10.94 9.34 -2.60
N ILE A 73 -10.00 8.40 -2.49
CA ILE A 73 -10.09 7.05 -3.07
C ILE A 73 -10.04 5.94 -2.02
N HIS A 74 -10.01 6.31 -0.73
CA HIS A 74 -9.84 5.41 0.41
C HIS A 74 -10.78 4.20 0.42
N HIS A 75 -11.99 4.33 -0.11
CA HIS A 75 -13.00 3.28 -0.14
C HIS A 75 -12.75 2.26 -1.25
N TYR A 76 -11.90 2.57 -2.22
CA TYR A 76 -11.49 1.61 -3.24
C TYR A 76 -10.27 0.80 -2.82
N ILE A 77 -9.50 1.29 -1.85
CA ILE A 77 -8.22 0.71 -1.47
C ILE A 77 -8.43 -0.54 -0.61
N LYS A 78 -7.93 -1.67 -1.12
CA LYS A 78 -7.90 -2.96 -0.42
C LYS A 78 -6.53 -3.39 0.04
N ALA A 79 -5.49 -2.95 -0.67
CA ALA A 79 -4.12 -3.29 -0.39
C ALA A 79 -3.23 -2.04 -0.41
N ILE A 80 -2.33 -1.92 0.56
CA ILE A 80 -1.30 -0.89 0.57
C ILE A 80 0.06 -1.51 0.82
N LYS A 81 1.06 -1.14 0.01
CA LYS A 81 2.46 -1.44 0.22
C LYS A 81 3.24 -0.16 0.57
N ILE A 82 4.12 -0.21 1.56
CA ILE A 82 4.82 0.96 2.08
C ILE A 82 6.18 0.59 2.69
N ASP A 83 7.18 1.46 2.54
CA ASP A 83 8.50 1.31 3.19
C ASP A 83 8.45 1.74 4.67
N ASP A 84 9.24 1.10 5.54
CA ASP A 84 9.33 1.39 6.98
C ASP A 84 9.62 2.87 7.27
N LYS A 85 10.60 3.44 6.57
CA LYS A 85 10.97 4.87 6.66
C LYS A 85 9.80 5.84 6.43
N ASN A 86 8.79 5.41 5.67
CA ASN A 86 7.65 6.22 5.28
C ASN A 86 6.48 6.03 6.26
N LEU A 87 6.51 5.01 7.13
CA LEU A 87 5.43 4.70 8.06
C LEU A 87 5.12 5.86 8.99
N ASP A 88 6.13 6.52 9.55
CA ASP A 88 5.92 7.62 10.49
C ASP A 88 5.21 8.83 9.86
N SER A 89 5.43 9.07 8.58
CA SER A 89 4.78 10.15 7.82
C SER A 89 3.34 9.80 7.45
N VAL A 90 3.07 8.51 7.25
CA VAL A 90 1.83 8.02 6.63
C VAL A 90 0.82 7.54 7.66
N PHE A 91 1.27 6.83 8.69
CA PHE A 91 0.40 6.26 9.73
C PHE A 91 -0.43 7.31 10.48
N PRO A 92 0.12 8.47 10.90
CA PRO A 92 -0.70 9.51 11.52
C PRO A 92 -1.82 9.97 10.60
N LEU A 93 -1.55 10.13 9.30
CA LEU A 93 -2.54 10.53 8.30
C LEU A 93 -3.62 9.45 8.12
N TRP A 94 -3.26 8.17 8.22
CA TRP A 94 -4.19 7.04 8.22
C TRP A 94 -5.00 6.93 9.51
N LEU A 95 -4.42 7.31 10.64
CA LEU A 95 -5.04 7.35 11.98
C LEU A 95 -6.11 8.43 12.09
N TYR A 96 -5.86 9.61 11.50
CA TYR A 96 -6.87 10.66 11.38
C TYR A 96 -8.02 10.23 10.47
N SER A 97 -7.75 9.32 9.54
CA SER A 97 -8.73 8.76 8.63
C SER A 97 -9.22 7.41 9.17
N LYS A 98 -10.24 7.41 10.06
CA LYS A 98 -11.11 6.24 10.37
C LYS A 98 -11.81 5.62 9.13
N ILE A 99 -11.16 5.61 7.97
CA ILE A 99 -11.75 5.86 6.65
C ILE A 99 -11.16 4.87 5.61
N TYR A 100 -10.47 3.80 5.96
CA TYR A 100 -10.18 2.72 4.98
C TYR A 100 -11.09 1.52 5.21
N PRO A 101 -12.37 1.60 4.79
CA PRO A 101 -13.38 0.61 5.15
C PRO A 101 -13.21 -0.72 4.44
N ASN A 102 -12.33 -0.84 3.45
CA ASN A 102 -12.13 -2.05 2.66
C ASN A 102 -10.67 -2.51 2.67
N LEU A 103 -9.82 -1.93 3.53
CA LEU A 103 -8.41 -2.30 3.60
C LEU A 103 -8.25 -3.67 4.24
N GLU A 104 -7.95 -4.64 3.39
CA GLU A 104 -7.79 -6.04 3.72
C GLU A 104 -6.32 -6.43 3.85
N SER A 105 -5.39 -5.72 3.20
CA SER A 105 -3.98 -6.10 3.14
C SER A 105 -3.00 -4.93 3.33
N VAL A 106 -1.99 -5.12 4.18
CA VAL A 106 -0.87 -4.17 4.34
C VAL A 106 0.44 -4.90 4.15
N PHE A 107 1.31 -4.34 3.31
CA PHE A 107 2.64 -4.84 3.00
C PHE A 107 3.67 -3.81 3.46
N ILE A 108 4.49 -4.17 4.43
CA ILE A 108 5.55 -3.28 4.92
C ILE A 108 6.88 -3.81 4.41
N THR A 109 7.67 -2.96 3.76
CA THR A 109 8.97 -3.30 3.19
C THR A 109 10.11 -2.58 3.90
N LYS A 110 11.30 -3.21 3.92
CA LYS A 110 12.54 -2.65 4.49
C LYS A 110 12.40 -2.27 5.96
N VAL A 111 11.81 -3.15 6.76
CA VAL A 111 11.62 -2.89 8.20
C VAL A 111 12.95 -2.94 8.94
N GLU A 112 13.33 -1.80 9.53
CA GLU A 112 14.48 -1.66 10.41
C GLU A 112 14.05 -1.83 11.89
N LYS A 113 12.87 -1.30 12.29
CA LYS A 113 12.42 -1.32 13.70
C LYS A 113 10.94 -1.66 13.86
N TYR A 114 10.70 -2.84 14.42
CA TYR A 114 9.38 -3.47 14.42
C TYR A 114 8.37 -2.94 15.46
N GLY A 115 8.83 -2.57 16.66
CA GLY A 115 7.94 -2.43 17.82
C GLY A 115 6.95 -1.26 17.77
N LYS A 116 7.27 -0.19 17.03
CA LYS A 116 6.47 1.04 17.04
C LYS A 116 5.12 0.89 16.33
N TYR A 117 5.07 0.07 15.28
CA TYR A 117 3.96 0.07 14.32
C TYR A 117 2.84 -0.93 14.63
N LEU A 118 3.09 -1.87 15.54
CA LEU A 118 2.08 -2.84 16.00
C LEU A 118 0.85 -2.18 16.59
N SER A 119 1.07 -1.10 17.35
CA SER A 119 -0.01 -0.32 17.95
C SER A 119 -0.98 0.26 16.90
N TYR A 120 -0.46 0.61 15.72
CA TYR A 120 -1.25 1.18 14.64
C TYR A 120 -2.01 0.12 13.85
N LEU A 121 -1.42 -1.06 13.65
CA LEU A 121 -2.07 -2.17 12.95
C LEU A 121 -3.36 -2.62 13.65
N LYS A 122 -3.44 -2.46 14.98
CA LYS A 122 -4.63 -2.76 15.76
C LYS A 122 -5.88 -1.99 15.32
N LEU A 123 -5.70 -0.82 14.69
CA LEU A 123 -6.77 0.09 14.31
C LEU A 123 -7.53 -0.37 13.06
N PHE A 124 -6.93 -1.23 12.23
CA PHE A 124 -7.57 -1.74 11.02
C PHE A 124 -8.47 -2.92 11.35
N LYS A 125 -9.77 -2.64 11.49
CA LYS A 125 -10.80 -3.63 11.85
C LYS A 125 -11.09 -4.68 10.76
N GLN A 126 -10.61 -4.49 9.54
CA GLN A 126 -10.85 -5.42 8.42
C GLN A 126 -9.56 -5.97 7.83
N LEU A 127 -8.41 -5.71 8.47
CA LEU A 127 -7.15 -6.24 8.01
C LEU A 127 -7.21 -7.76 8.08
N LEU A 128 -7.04 -8.42 6.93
CA LEU A 128 -7.00 -9.87 6.79
C LEU A 128 -5.57 -10.36 6.62
N ASN A 129 -4.75 -9.61 5.89
CA ASN A 129 -3.38 -10.00 5.58
C ASN A 129 -2.40 -8.90 5.97
N LEU A 130 -1.37 -9.27 6.71
CA LEU A 130 -0.23 -8.41 6.99
C LEU A 130 1.02 -9.12 6.54
N LYS A 131 1.76 -8.50 5.60
CA LYS A 131 3.03 -9.03 5.11
C LYS A 131 4.14 -8.06 5.45
N ILE A 132 5.20 -8.57 6.03
CA ILE A 132 6.32 -7.75 6.46
C ILE A 132 7.59 -8.35 5.88
N TYR A 133 8.30 -7.53 5.10
CA TYR A 133 9.55 -7.88 4.46
C TYR A 133 10.71 -7.22 5.19
N PHE A 134 11.64 -8.05 5.61
CA PHE A 134 12.86 -7.63 6.24
C PHE A 134 14.04 -7.87 5.30
N ASP A 135 15.01 -6.97 5.35
CA ASP A 135 16.30 -7.18 4.67
C ASP A 135 17.15 -8.16 5.51
N ILE A 136 17.66 -9.24 4.91
CA ILE A 136 18.41 -10.29 5.63
C ILE A 136 19.71 -9.75 6.24
N ALA A 137 20.24 -8.65 5.71
CA ALA A 137 21.50 -8.06 6.20
C ALA A 137 21.46 -7.70 7.69
N GLU A 138 20.26 -7.53 8.29
CA GLU A 138 20.09 -7.03 9.65
C GLU A 138 19.39 -8.00 10.60
N ILE A 139 19.03 -9.22 10.18
CA ILE A 139 18.31 -10.19 11.02
C ILE A 139 19.17 -11.37 11.43
N ASN A 140 19.56 -11.38 12.71
CA ASN A 140 20.01 -12.55 13.44
C ASN A 140 18.78 -13.41 13.83
N GLU A 141 18.90 -14.75 13.89
CA GLU A 141 17.80 -15.66 14.28
C GLU A 141 17.12 -15.26 15.60
N THR A 142 17.87 -14.73 16.56
CA THR A 142 17.34 -14.23 17.84
C THR A 142 16.34 -13.10 17.67
N VAL A 143 16.60 -12.17 16.75
CA VAL A 143 15.71 -11.03 16.47
C VAL A 143 14.39 -11.52 15.86
N SER A 144 14.43 -12.52 14.98
CA SER A 144 13.21 -13.10 14.38
C SER A 144 12.30 -13.77 15.40
N ASN A 145 12.85 -14.51 16.37
CA ASN A 145 12.07 -15.20 17.40
C ASN A 145 11.43 -14.23 18.40
N GLU A 146 12.18 -13.21 18.83
CA GLU A 146 11.68 -12.17 19.73
C GLU A 146 10.60 -11.30 19.04
N LEU A 147 10.76 -11.03 17.75
CA LEU A 147 9.74 -10.37 16.92
C LEU A 147 8.41 -11.13 16.95
N CYS A 148 8.47 -12.44 16.73
CA CYS A 148 7.28 -13.28 16.62
C CYS A 148 6.58 -13.41 17.98
N LEU A 149 7.35 -13.54 19.06
CA LEU A 149 6.80 -13.56 20.42
C LEU A 149 6.10 -12.24 20.78
N ASN A 150 6.73 -11.09 20.51
CA ASN A 150 6.15 -9.78 20.76
C ASN A 150 4.87 -9.55 19.93
N LEU A 151 4.82 -10.08 18.71
CA LEU A 151 3.65 -10.05 17.84
C LEU A 151 2.45 -10.79 18.41
N PHE A 152 2.64 -12.07 18.74
CA PHE A 152 1.59 -12.91 19.31
C PHE A 152 1.08 -12.37 20.64
N GLN A 153 1.97 -11.80 21.46
CA GLN A 153 1.59 -11.17 22.72
C GLN A 153 0.83 -9.85 22.51
N SER A 154 1.11 -9.13 21.42
CA SER A 154 0.54 -7.80 21.20
C SER A 154 -0.87 -7.82 20.61
N ASP A 155 -1.26 -8.79 19.78
CA ASP A 155 -2.60 -8.85 19.17
C ASP A 155 -3.13 -10.30 19.08
N CYS A 156 -4.11 -10.62 19.93
CA CYS A 156 -4.71 -11.95 20.03
C CYS A 156 -5.52 -12.38 18.80
N ARG A 157 -5.78 -11.47 17.84
CA ARG A 157 -6.50 -11.76 16.58
C ARG A 157 -5.60 -12.35 15.49
N LEU A 158 -4.29 -12.33 15.70
CA LEU A 158 -3.31 -12.97 14.83
C LEU A 158 -3.39 -14.49 15.05
N GLN A 159 -4.25 -15.19 14.31
CA GLN A 159 -4.25 -16.65 14.26
C GLN A 159 -3.37 -17.15 13.11
N THR A 160 -2.55 -18.14 13.42
CA THR A 160 -1.32 -18.45 12.71
C THR A 160 -1.52 -19.32 11.46
N LEU A 161 -1.36 -18.74 10.26
CA LEU A 161 -0.63 -19.42 9.18
C LEU A 161 0.74 -18.75 9.07
N PHE A 162 1.69 -19.23 9.87
CA PHE A 162 3.05 -18.73 9.90
C PHE A 162 3.77 -19.28 8.68
N LEU A 163 4.06 -18.43 7.71
CA LEU A 163 4.99 -18.76 6.65
C LEU A 163 6.12 -17.75 6.73
N ILE A 164 7.19 -18.11 7.46
CA ILE A 164 8.48 -17.48 7.27
C ILE A 164 9.03 -18.07 5.97
N MET A 165 8.94 -17.29 4.90
CA MET A 165 9.64 -17.61 3.67
C MET A 165 10.97 -16.90 3.67
N PHE A 166 12.05 -17.68 3.66
CA PHE A 166 13.38 -17.17 3.35
C PHE A 166 13.50 -17.04 1.83
N THR A 167 13.26 -15.83 1.32
CA THR A 167 13.45 -15.48 -0.09
C THR A 167 14.68 -14.62 -0.21
N TYR A 168 15.87 -15.21 -0.33
CA TYR A 168 17.12 -14.46 -0.41
C TYR A 168 17.02 -13.29 -1.42
N PRO A 169 17.34 -12.03 -1.03
CA PRO A 169 18.00 -11.57 0.21
C PRO A 169 17.04 -11.06 1.32
N SER A 170 15.79 -11.52 1.37
CA SER A 170 14.75 -11.03 2.29
C SER A 170 14.05 -12.14 3.08
N ILE A 171 13.56 -11.78 4.27
CA ILE A 171 12.65 -12.62 5.05
C ILE A 171 11.25 -12.05 4.88
N LEU A 172 10.31 -12.87 4.41
CA LEU A 172 8.90 -12.56 4.42
C LEU A 172 8.25 -13.21 5.62
N ILE A 173 7.65 -12.39 6.48
CA ILE A 173 6.74 -12.84 7.53
C ILE A 173 5.32 -12.46 7.11
N SER A 174 4.46 -13.47 6.94
CA SER A 174 3.04 -13.28 6.61
C SER A 174 2.17 -13.65 7.80
N PHE A 175 1.22 -12.77 8.11
CA PHE A 175 0.18 -12.98 9.10
C PHE A 175 -1.18 -12.95 8.43
N ASN A 176 -2.04 -13.89 8.83
CA ASN A 176 -3.45 -13.86 8.52
C ASN A 176 -4.21 -13.50 9.80
N TYR A 177 -5.13 -12.56 9.72
CA TYR A 177 -6.05 -12.24 10.81
C TYR A 177 -7.28 -13.12 10.70
N VAL A 178 -7.70 -13.70 11.82
CA VAL A 178 -9.00 -14.38 11.94
C VAL A 178 -9.84 -13.54 12.89
N PHE A 179 -10.92 -12.98 12.37
CA PHE A 179 -11.93 -12.33 13.21
C PHE A 179 -12.78 -13.42 13.85
N LEU A 180 -12.61 -13.62 15.17
CA LEU A 180 -13.52 -14.41 16.02
C LEU A 180 -14.78 -13.61 16.32
#